data_AF-A0A2G8LQF6-F1
#
_entry.id   AF-A0A2G8LQF6-F1
#
_cell.length_a   1.000
_cell.length_b   1.000
_cell.length_c   1.000
_cell.angle_alpha   90.00
_cell.angle_beta   90.00
_cell.angle_gamma   90.00
#
_symmetry.space_group_name_H-M   'P 1'
#
loop_
_entity.id
_entity.type
_entity.pdbx_description
1 polymer ?
#
loop_
_entity_poly.entity_id
_entity_poly.type
_entity_poly.pdbx_seq_one_letter_code
_entity_poly.pdbx_strand_id
1 'polypeptide(L)'
;MMAGSSSHIHFKGNRCSSKKRDNEEDKFVFFTPVSEKISIKESILQLDHVRLQRNLAKGDLLGDGLFHAISAGSVAAVEIICGFYKSQLGDIALQELVNSYPTGTEFLSVATPLQLAAENDDLRISQILVNCGAKLPSLSDALSESTTDELARGLIRFHWYKAATSPALILLTEANPFGRAFQLAFQLSRSGYEPRPRFSQDVQRLCGNLEDLLCAILSKARTKREVYAVLETGSNYNNEDTSPNVSKQRQFIQSGKHLLFQEV
;
A
#
# COMPACT_ATOMS: atom_id res chain seq x y z
N MET A 1 -66.16 4.16 37.30
CA MET A 1 -64.90 3.50 37.69
C MET A 1 -65.26 2.07 38.08
N MET A 2 -65.10 1.12 37.15
CA MET A 2 -64.04 0.09 37.14
C MET A 2 -64.17 -0.87 38.34
N ALA A 3 -64.25 -2.19 38.23
CA ALA A 3 -64.41 -3.15 37.14
C ALA A 3 -64.84 -4.46 37.80
N GLY A 4 -65.80 -5.18 37.22
CA GLY A 4 -66.30 -6.46 37.72
C GLY A 4 -65.55 -7.65 37.11
N SER A 5 -65.18 -8.59 37.96
CA SER A 5 -64.51 -9.85 37.64
C SER A 5 -65.48 -10.89 37.05
N SER A 6 -65.09 -11.53 35.95
CA SER A 6 -65.59 -12.82 35.44
C SER A 6 -64.85 -13.12 34.13
N SER A 7 -64.50 -14.34 33.73
CA SER A 7 -64.75 -15.67 34.26
C SER A 7 -63.95 -16.64 33.37
N HIS A 8 -63.34 -17.65 33.97
CA HIS A 8 -62.81 -18.82 33.27
C HIS A 8 -63.94 -19.59 32.60
N ILE A 9 -63.78 -19.97 31.33
CA ILE A 9 -64.54 -21.06 30.72
C ILE A 9 -63.62 -21.93 29.87
N HIS A 10 -63.61 -23.21 30.24
CA HIS A 10 -63.02 -24.34 29.54
C HIS A 10 -63.63 -24.53 28.15
N PHE A 11 -62.80 -24.89 27.16
CA PHE A 11 -63.26 -25.73 26.04
C PHE A 11 -62.35 -26.95 25.88
N LYS A 12 -62.99 -28.12 25.97
CA LYS A 12 -62.44 -29.45 25.70
C LYS A 12 -62.05 -29.58 24.23
N GLY A 13 -61.01 -30.38 23.99
CA GLY A 13 -60.47 -30.64 22.67
C GLY A 13 -61.33 -31.52 21.77
N ASN A 14 -60.86 -31.63 20.52
CA ASN A 14 -61.17 -32.71 19.62
C ASN A 14 -59.89 -33.10 18.86
N ARG A 15 -59.54 -34.39 18.93
CA ARG A 15 -58.62 -35.05 18.01
C ARG A 15 -59.40 -35.42 16.74
N CYS A 16 -58.88 -35.07 15.57
CA CYS A 16 -59.16 -35.79 14.33
C CYS A 16 -57.94 -35.71 13.41
N SER A 17 -57.30 -36.86 13.20
CA SER A 17 -56.29 -37.10 12.19
C SER A 17 -56.96 -37.23 10.82
N SER A 18 -56.45 -36.60 9.76
CA SER A 18 -56.18 -37.26 8.46
C SER A 18 -55.65 -36.31 7.37
N LYS A 19 -54.54 -36.76 6.78
CA LYS A 19 -54.15 -36.76 5.36
C LYS A 19 -53.98 -35.44 4.59
N LYS A 20 -52.70 -35.18 4.29
CA LYS A 20 -52.11 -34.71 3.02
C LYS A 20 -53.10 -34.32 1.91
N ARG A 21 -53.03 -33.07 1.49
CA ARG A 21 -53.06 -32.68 0.08
C ARG A 21 -52.01 -31.60 -0.14
N ASP A 22 -51.17 -31.87 -1.14
CA ASP A 22 -50.16 -31.00 -1.69
C ASP A 22 -50.81 -29.72 -2.20
N ASN A 23 -50.16 -28.58 -1.96
CA ASN A 23 -50.29 -27.38 -2.77
C ASN A 23 -49.00 -26.57 -2.59
N GLU A 24 -48.19 -26.59 -3.65
CA GLU A 24 -47.18 -25.59 -3.97
C GLU A 24 -47.85 -24.21 -3.98
N GLU A 25 -47.59 -23.39 -2.96
CA GLU A 25 -47.70 -21.95 -3.08
C GLU A 25 -46.51 -21.32 -2.36
N ASP A 26 -45.57 -20.85 -3.18
CA ASP A 26 -44.66 -19.73 -2.99
C ASP A 26 -44.55 -19.18 -1.57
N LYS A 27 -43.84 -19.91 -0.71
CA LYS A 27 -43.10 -19.24 0.35
C LYS A 27 -41.90 -18.58 -0.33
N PHE A 28 -42.11 -17.32 -0.73
CA PHE A 28 -41.05 -16.32 -0.69
C PHE A 28 -40.38 -16.45 0.68
N VAL A 29 -39.32 -17.26 0.73
CA VAL A 29 -38.36 -17.24 1.81
C VAL A 29 -37.79 -15.84 1.71
N PHE A 30 -38.33 -14.93 2.52
CA PHE A 30 -37.57 -13.80 3.01
C PHE A 30 -36.24 -14.40 3.45
N PHE A 31 -35.23 -14.26 2.60
CA PHE A 31 -33.85 -14.47 2.99
C PHE A 31 -33.69 -13.62 4.23
N THR A 32 -33.66 -14.28 5.38
CA THR A 32 -33.28 -13.66 6.63
C THR A 32 -31.95 -12.97 6.37
N PRO A 33 -31.76 -11.71 6.82
CA PRO A 33 -30.47 -11.07 6.65
C PRO A 33 -29.49 -11.92 7.44
N VAL A 34 -28.60 -12.61 6.75
CA VAL A 34 -27.44 -13.21 7.37
C VAL A 34 -26.66 -12.01 7.92
N SER A 35 -26.88 -11.71 9.20
CA SER A 35 -26.02 -10.87 10.01
C SER A 35 -24.72 -11.63 10.23
N GLU A 36 -24.01 -11.93 9.15
CA GLU A 36 -22.58 -12.13 9.25
C GLU A 36 -22.01 -10.75 9.51
N LYS A 37 -21.39 -10.57 10.67
CA LYS A 37 -20.40 -9.52 10.87
C LYS A 37 -19.25 -9.84 9.92
N ILE A 38 -19.43 -9.55 8.64
CA ILE A 38 -18.38 -9.67 7.63
C ILE A 38 -17.35 -8.62 8.03
N SER A 39 -16.15 -9.10 8.38
CA SER A 39 -15.05 -8.24 8.77
C SER A 39 -14.73 -7.25 7.64
N ILE A 40 -14.26 -6.05 7.98
CA ILE A 40 -13.84 -5.04 6.99
C ILE A 40 -12.87 -5.67 5.97
N LYS A 41 -12.00 -6.59 6.43
CA LYS A 41 -11.07 -7.36 5.59
C LYS A 41 -11.77 -8.15 4.49
N GLU A 42 -12.82 -8.88 4.84
CA GLU A 42 -13.54 -9.74 3.90
C GLU A 42 -14.37 -8.91 2.90
N SER A 43 -14.89 -7.76 3.34
CA SER A 43 -15.54 -6.80 2.43
C SER A 43 -14.55 -6.19 1.43
N ILE A 44 -13.31 -5.91 1.84
CA ILE A 44 -12.23 -5.43 0.95
C ILE A 44 -11.83 -6.52 -0.05
N LEU A 45 -11.64 -7.76 0.42
CA LEU A 45 -11.28 -8.89 -0.43
C LEU A 45 -12.37 -9.25 -1.46
N GLN A 46 -13.64 -9.08 -1.09
CA GLN A 46 -14.78 -9.27 -1.99
C GLN A 46 -15.02 -8.07 -2.92
N LEU A 47 -14.23 -6.99 -2.82
CA LEU A 47 -14.42 -5.74 -3.57
C LEU A 47 -15.82 -5.12 -3.39
N ASP A 48 -16.47 -5.38 -2.26
CA ASP A 48 -17.83 -4.93 -1.97
C ASP A 48 -17.81 -3.51 -1.38
N HIS A 49 -17.65 -2.51 -2.26
CA HIS A 49 -17.56 -1.09 -1.89
C HIS A 49 -18.78 -0.57 -1.11
N VAL A 50 -19.99 -1.07 -1.40
CA VAL A 50 -21.22 -0.69 -0.71
C VAL A 50 -21.25 -1.21 0.73
N ARG A 51 -20.75 -2.44 0.95
CA ARG A 51 -20.66 -3.02 2.30
C ARG A 51 -19.56 -2.33 3.10
N LEU A 52 -18.45 -2.00 2.47
CA LEU A 52 -17.36 -1.23 3.07
C LEU A 52 -17.86 0.13 3.58
N GLN A 53 -18.55 0.92 2.75
CA GLN A 53 -19.15 2.19 3.19
C GLN A 53 -20.12 2.02 4.37
N ARG A 54 -20.95 0.99 4.32
CA ARG A 54 -21.92 0.69 5.39
C ARG A 54 -21.23 0.32 6.71
N ASN A 55 -20.15 -0.45 6.66
CA ASN A 55 -19.41 -0.86 7.85
C ASN A 55 -18.61 0.31 8.44
N LEU A 56 -18.05 1.16 7.59
CA LEU A 56 -17.41 2.41 8.03
C LEU A 56 -18.40 3.35 8.72
N ALA A 57 -19.61 3.50 8.19
CA ALA A 57 -20.66 4.30 8.80
C ALA A 57 -21.15 3.76 10.17
N LYS A 58 -20.97 2.46 10.43
CA LYS A 58 -21.30 1.84 11.72
C LYS A 58 -20.23 2.05 12.79
N GLY A 59 -19.06 2.57 12.42
CA GLY A 59 -17.95 2.81 13.35
C GLY A 59 -17.18 1.54 13.74
N ASP A 60 -17.20 0.49 12.89
CA ASP A 60 -16.35 -0.68 13.12
C ASP A 60 -14.86 -0.26 13.06
N LEU A 61 -14.04 -0.83 13.96
CA LEU A 61 -12.62 -0.50 14.07
C LEU A 61 -11.91 -0.78 12.74
N LEU A 62 -11.51 0.30 12.08
CA LEU A 62 -10.82 0.28 10.80
C LEU A 62 -9.48 -0.46 10.86
N GLY A 63 -8.83 -0.55 12.03
CA GLY A 63 -7.58 -1.30 12.24
C GLY A 63 -6.60 -1.13 11.07
N ASP A 64 -6.10 -2.25 10.54
CA ASP A 64 -5.22 -2.29 9.37
C ASP A 64 -5.99 -2.31 8.02
N GLY A 65 -7.24 -1.82 8.00
CA GLY A 65 -8.12 -1.84 6.83
C GLY A 65 -7.55 -1.09 5.63
N LEU A 66 -6.80 0.00 5.87
CA LEU A 66 -6.07 0.70 4.81
C LEU A 66 -4.97 -0.20 4.19
N PHE A 67 -4.22 -0.93 5.02
CA PHE A 67 -3.18 -1.85 4.54
C PHE A 67 -3.79 -3.00 3.73
N HIS A 68 -4.93 -3.55 4.15
CA HIS A 68 -5.65 -4.55 3.36
C HIS A 68 -6.16 -4.02 2.03
N ALA A 69 -6.66 -2.78 1.99
CA ALA A 69 -7.10 -2.15 0.74
C ALA A 69 -5.94 -1.96 -0.24
N ILE A 70 -4.77 -1.55 0.26
CA ILE A 70 -3.54 -1.39 -0.53
C ILE A 70 -3.02 -2.76 -1.00
N SER A 71 -2.97 -3.75 -0.10
CA SER A 71 -2.55 -5.11 -0.44
C SER A 71 -3.47 -5.78 -1.47
N ALA A 72 -4.75 -5.41 -1.51
CA ALA A 72 -5.70 -5.87 -2.51
C ALA A 72 -5.64 -5.08 -3.84
N GLY A 73 -4.84 -4.00 -3.92
CA GLY A 73 -4.75 -3.15 -5.11
C GLY A 73 -6.05 -2.37 -5.40
N SER A 74 -6.94 -2.22 -4.42
CA SER A 74 -8.27 -1.64 -4.64
C SER A 74 -8.26 -0.13 -4.44
N VAL A 75 -8.09 0.61 -5.54
CA VAL A 75 -8.11 2.08 -5.56
C VAL A 75 -9.38 2.65 -4.91
N ALA A 76 -10.55 2.11 -5.28
CA ALA A 76 -11.83 2.57 -4.75
C ALA A 76 -11.98 2.32 -3.24
N ALA A 77 -11.44 1.21 -2.71
CA ALA A 77 -11.45 0.98 -1.27
C ALA A 77 -10.58 2.00 -0.52
N VAL A 78 -9.39 2.32 -1.05
CA VAL A 78 -8.50 3.34 -0.49
C VAL A 78 -9.16 4.73 -0.51
N GLU A 79 -9.79 5.12 -1.62
CA GLU A 79 -10.51 6.40 -1.73
C GLU A 79 -11.64 6.52 -0.71
N ILE A 80 -12.44 5.45 -0.53
CA ILE A 80 -13.54 5.46 0.43
C ILE A 80 -13.01 5.59 1.87
N ILE A 81 -11.94 4.86 2.21
CA ILE A 81 -11.32 4.93 3.54
C ILE A 81 -10.75 6.33 3.79
N CYS A 82 -9.92 6.85 2.88
CA CYS A 82 -9.34 8.19 3.01
C CYS A 82 -10.42 9.28 3.05
N GLY A 83 -11.46 9.18 2.21
CA GLY A 83 -12.58 10.12 2.18
C GLY A 83 -13.40 10.11 3.47
N PHE A 84 -13.61 8.94 4.07
CA PHE A 84 -14.29 8.81 5.35
C PHE A 84 -13.50 9.48 6.49
N TYR A 85 -12.20 9.21 6.60
CA TYR A 85 -11.34 9.84 7.60
C TYR A 85 -11.27 11.36 7.45
N LYS A 86 -11.12 11.83 6.20
CA LYS A 86 -11.13 13.26 5.91
C LYS A 86 -12.43 13.94 6.35
N SER A 87 -13.57 13.29 6.11
CA SER A 87 -14.88 13.88 6.41
C SER A 87 -15.25 13.81 7.90
N GLN A 88 -14.85 12.75 8.61
CA GLN A 88 -15.25 12.51 10.00
C GLN A 88 -14.24 13.03 11.02
N LEU A 89 -12.94 12.93 10.74
CA LEU A 89 -11.86 13.19 11.69
C LEU A 89 -10.96 14.37 11.27
N GLY A 90 -11.06 14.81 10.01
CA GLY A 90 -10.30 15.93 9.46
C GLY A 90 -8.94 15.56 8.86
N ASP A 91 -8.26 16.54 8.26
CA ASP A 91 -7.02 16.31 7.50
C ASP A 91 -5.84 15.84 8.38
N ILE A 92 -5.81 16.21 9.67
CA ILE A 92 -4.73 15.80 10.60
C ILE A 92 -4.80 14.29 10.87
N ALA A 93 -5.98 13.78 11.20
CA ALA A 93 -6.18 12.36 11.46
C ALA A 93 -5.94 11.51 10.21
N LEU A 94 -6.23 12.06 9.02
CA LEU A 94 -5.89 11.41 7.76
C LEU A 94 -4.37 11.29 7.57
N GLN A 95 -3.61 12.35 7.87
CA GLN A 95 -2.14 12.31 7.79
C GLN A 95 -1.54 11.34 8.80
N GLU A 96 -2.10 11.25 10.02
CA GLU A 96 -1.67 10.27 11.01
C GLU A 96 -1.95 8.84 10.53
N LEU A 97 -3.13 8.58 9.97
CA LEU A 97 -3.48 7.25 9.41
C LEU A 97 -2.54 6.84 8.28
N VAL A 98 -2.29 7.75 7.34
CA VAL A 98 -1.49 7.47 6.14
C VAL A 98 0.01 7.33 6.45
N ASN A 99 0.48 7.88 7.57
CA ASN A 99 1.85 7.70 8.07
C ASN A 99 1.90 6.72 9.27
N SER A 100 0.81 6.02 9.57
CA SER A 100 0.75 5.04 10.65
C SER A 100 1.51 3.76 10.33
N TYR A 101 1.80 2.97 11.36
CA TYR A 101 2.34 1.62 11.24
C TYR A 101 1.23 0.58 11.51
N PRO A 102 1.30 -0.61 10.89
CA PRO A 102 0.29 -1.63 11.09
C PRO A 102 0.31 -2.14 12.53
N THR A 103 -0.87 -2.36 13.09
CA THR A 103 -1.04 -2.82 14.48
C THR A 103 -1.09 -4.36 14.56
N GLY A 104 -1.49 -5.02 13.48
CA GLY A 104 -1.55 -6.47 13.38
C GLY A 104 -0.23 -7.14 12.99
N THR A 105 -0.22 -8.48 13.00
CA THR A 105 0.94 -9.30 12.65
C THR A 105 1.01 -9.69 11.17
N GLU A 106 0.02 -9.29 10.36
CA GLU A 106 -0.09 -9.68 8.95
C GLU A 106 0.79 -8.83 8.03
N PHE A 107 1.10 -7.61 8.45
CA PHE A 107 1.98 -6.69 7.73
C PHE A 107 3.27 -6.50 8.51
N LEU A 108 4.34 -6.14 7.80
CA LEU A 108 5.58 -5.78 8.45
C LEU A 108 5.34 -4.54 9.32
N SER A 109 5.63 -4.63 10.61
CA SER A 109 5.44 -3.55 11.59
C SER A 109 6.20 -2.25 11.29
N VAL A 110 7.04 -2.25 10.25
CA VAL A 110 7.88 -1.14 9.83
C VAL A 110 7.48 -0.56 8.46
N ALA A 111 6.54 -1.19 7.75
CA ALA A 111 6.08 -0.70 6.46
C ALA A 111 4.93 0.30 6.66
N THR A 112 5.12 1.54 6.25
CA THR A 112 4.05 2.55 6.13
C THR A 112 3.11 2.21 4.96
N PRO A 113 1.87 2.74 4.94
CA PRO A 113 0.95 2.57 3.81
C PRO A 113 1.55 2.97 2.46
N LEU A 114 2.35 4.05 2.44
CA LEU A 114 3.04 4.49 1.23
C LEU A 114 4.14 3.52 0.79
N GLN A 115 4.92 2.98 1.74
CA GLN A 115 5.91 1.95 1.42
C GLN A 115 5.23 0.71 0.84
N LEU A 116 4.13 0.24 1.44
CA LEU A 116 3.40 -0.91 0.94
C LEU A 116 2.84 -0.67 -0.48
N ALA A 117 2.27 0.52 -0.74
CA ALA A 117 1.78 0.88 -2.06
C ALA A 117 2.90 0.99 -3.10
N ALA A 118 4.05 1.56 -2.72
CA ALA A 118 5.22 1.64 -3.57
C ALA A 118 5.82 0.25 -3.87
N GLU A 119 5.81 -0.67 -2.91
CA GLU A 119 6.27 -2.04 -3.12
C GLU A 119 5.43 -2.81 -4.16
N ASN A 120 4.16 -2.45 -4.32
CA ASN A 120 3.27 -3.00 -5.35
C ASN A 120 3.37 -2.26 -6.70
N ASP A 121 4.15 -1.18 -6.77
CA ASP A 121 4.29 -0.29 -7.92
C ASP A 121 2.96 0.33 -8.43
N ASP A 122 2.00 0.52 -7.52
CA ASP A 122 0.67 1.03 -7.85
C ASP A 122 0.65 2.56 -7.90
N LEU A 123 0.78 3.13 -9.11
CA LEU A 123 0.82 4.57 -9.32
C LEU A 123 -0.44 5.31 -8.86
N ARG A 124 -1.63 4.70 -9.03
CA ARG A 124 -2.90 5.32 -8.63
C ARG A 124 -3.06 5.39 -7.11
N ILE A 125 -2.73 4.31 -6.42
CA ILE A 125 -2.79 4.26 -4.95
C ILE A 125 -1.74 5.20 -4.36
N SER A 126 -0.51 5.17 -4.90
CA SER A 126 0.56 6.07 -4.48
C SER A 126 0.20 7.54 -4.66
N GLN A 127 -0.47 7.89 -5.77
CA GLN A 127 -1.01 9.24 -6.01
C GLN A 127 -2.01 9.68 -4.94
N ILE A 128 -2.97 8.82 -4.59
CA ILE A 128 -3.96 9.13 -3.55
C ILE A 128 -3.26 9.37 -2.21
N LEU A 129 -2.36 8.46 -1.83
CA LEU A 129 -1.63 8.56 -0.56
C LEU A 129 -0.80 9.85 -0.48
N VAL A 130 -0.04 10.19 -1.53
CA VAL A 130 0.74 11.44 -1.59
C VAL A 130 -0.17 12.67 -1.50
N ASN A 131 -1.33 12.65 -2.18
CA ASN A 131 -2.31 13.74 -2.09
C ASN A 131 -2.93 13.87 -0.68
N CYS A 132 -3.02 12.76 0.06
CA CYS A 132 -3.44 12.73 1.47
C CYS A 132 -2.34 13.17 2.45
N GLY A 133 -1.12 13.45 1.98
CA GLY A 133 0.01 13.89 2.81
C GLY A 133 0.95 12.77 3.26
N ALA A 134 0.91 11.59 2.62
CA ALA A 134 1.89 10.55 2.84
C ALA A 134 3.30 11.03 2.48
N LYS A 135 4.29 10.68 3.30
CA LYS A 135 5.70 10.89 2.97
C LYS A 135 6.48 9.62 3.21
N LEU A 136 7.46 9.36 2.35
CA LEU A 136 8.41 8.28 2.58
C LEU A 136 9.34 8.73 3.72
N PRO A 137 9.42 7.99 4.85
CA PRO A 137 10.32 8.34 5.94
C PRO A 137 11.77 8.29 5.46
N SER A 138 12.65 9.10 6.06
CA SER A 138 14.07 9.00 5.75
C SER A 138 14.62 7.67 6.27
N LEU A 139 15.64 7.11 5.59
CA LEU A 139 16.22 5.84 6.00
C LEU A 139 16.83 5.92 7.41
N SER A 140 17.35 7.08 7.82
CA SER A 140 17.85 7.30 9.18
C SER A 140 16.74 7.23 10.22
N ASP A 141 15.58 7.85 9.94
CA ASP A 141 14.46 7.86 10.88
C ASP A 141 13.90 6.45 11.04
N ALA A 142 13.68 5.74 9.94
CA ALA A 142 13.22 4.35 9.94
C ALA A 142 14.18 3.38 10.67
N LEU A 143 15.49 3.63 10.59
CA LEU A 143 16.49 2.84 11.32
C LEU A 143 16.64 3.26 12.79
N SER A 144 16.27 4.49 13.15
CA SER A 144 16.33 4.99 14.54
C SER A 144 15.23 4.39 15.42
N GLU A 145 14.08 4.07 14.83
CA GLU A 145 12.97 3.39 15.49
C GLU A 145 13.23 1.88 15.71
N SER A 146 14.26 1.33 15.05
CA SER A 146 14.62 -0.09 15.13
C SER A 146 15.54 -0.43 16.31
N THR A 147 15.25 -1.54 16.98
CA THR A 147 16.04 -2.09 18.09
C THR A 147 17.37 -2.70 17.60
N THR A 148 18.24 -3.09 18.54
CA THR A 148 19.64 -3.53 18.36
C THR A 148 19.87 -4.75 17.44
N ASP A 149 18.82 -5.31 16.83
CA ASP A 149 18.93 -6.46 15.95
C ASP A 149 19.37 -6.07 14.53
N GLU A 150 20.51 -6.61 14.10
CA GLU A 150 21.06 -6.39 12.77
C GLU A 150 20.20 -6.98 11.65
N LEU A 151 19.44 -8.05 11.92
CA LEU A 151 18.56 -8.66 10.92
C LEU A 151 17.34 -7.77 10.66
N ALA A 152 16.68 -7.31 11.72
CA ALA A 152 15.59 -6.35 11.62
C ALA A 152 16.02 -5.08 10.86
N ARG A 153 17.20 -4.52 11.18
CA ARG A 153 17.79 -3.38 10.46
C ARG A 153 18.01 -3.68 8.97
N GLY A 154 18.46 -4.88 8.64
CA GLY A 154 18.61 -5.34 7.27
C GLY A 154 17.28 -5.39 6.51
N LEU A 155 16.22 -5.91 7.14
CA LEU A 155 14.88 -5.97 6.57
C LEU A 155 14.29 -4.58 6.33
N ILE A 156 14.37 -3.68 7.33
CA ILE A 156 13.87 -2.31 7.21
C ILE A 156 14.56 -1.59 6.05
N ARG A 157 15.88 -1.70 5.99
CA ARG A 157 16.66 -1.12 4.89
C ARG A 157 16.24 -1.69 3.54
N PHE A 158 16.04 -3.00 3.45
CA PHE A 158 15.60 -3.65 2.22
C PHE A 158 14.21 -3.15 1.76
N HIS A 159 13.21 -3.16 2.64
CA HIS A 159 11.87 -2.66 2.34
C HIS A 159 11.86 -1.17 2.00
N TRP A 160 12.66 -0.36 2.71
CA TRP A 160 12.85 1.04 2.38
C TRP A 160 13.40 1.21 0.97
N TYR A 161 14.46 0.48 0.60
CA TYR A 161 15.01 0.55 -0.75
C TYR A 161 14.01 0.08 -1.79
N LYS A 162 13.31 -1.03 -1.54
CA LYS A 162 12.28 -1.56 -2.45
C LYS A 162 11.20 -0.52 -2.74
N ALA A 163 10.70 0.17 -1.71
CA ALA A 163 9.76 1.27 -1.87
C ALA A 163 10.38 2.48 -2.59
N ALA A 164 11.60 2.89 -2.21
CA ALA A 164 12.29 4.03 -2.81
C ALA A 164 12.64 3.82 -4.29
N THR A 165 12.88 2.57 -4.71
CA THR A 165 13.16 2.20 -6.10
C THR A 165 11.91 1.99 -6.94
N SER A 166 10.71 2.08 -6.38
CA SER A 166 9.47 1.95 -7.14
C SER A 166 9.42 3.00 -8.26
N PRO A 167 9.29 2.58 -9.53
CA PRO A 167 9.07 3.48 -10.65
C PRO A 167 7.92 4.45 -10.43
N ALA A 168 6.78 3.95 -9.92
CA ALA A 168 5.60 4.76 -9.65
C ALA A 168 5.88 5.89 -8.65
N LEU A 169 6.62 5.60 -7.58
CA LEU A 169 6.95 6.60 -6.57
C LEU A 169 7.94 7.63 -7.12
N ILE A 170 9.03 7.19 -7.78
CA ILE A 170 10.05 8.08 -8.36
C ILE A 170 9.42 9.06 -9.36
N LEU A 171 8.55 8.57 -10.25
CA LEU A 171 7.89 9.41 -11.26
C LEU A 171 6.89 10.40 -10.66
N LEU A 172 6.33 10.10 -9.49
CA LEU A 172 5.33 10.93 -8.83
C LEU A 172 5.97 12.02 -7.95
N THR A 173 7.01 11.69 -7.19
CA THR A 173 7.54 12.57 -6.14
C THR A 173 8.73 13.41 -6.57
N GLU A 174 9.51 12.95 -7.56
CA GLU A 174 10.81 13.55 -7.88
C GLU A 174 10.72 14.49 -9.08
N ALA A 175 11.29 15.69 -8.94
CA ALA A 175 11.41 16.64 -10.05
C ALA A 175 12.39 16.15 -11.14
N ASN A 176 13.42 15.40 -10.75
CA ASN A 176 14.37 14.76 -11.67
C ASN A 176 14.41 13.23 -11.43
N PRO A 177 13.51 12.45 -12.06
CA PRO A 177 13.44 11.01 -11.86
C PRO A 177 14.70 10.28 -12.35
N PHE A 178 15.36 10.78 -13.40
CA PHE A 178 16.60 10.20 -13.93
C PHE A 178 17.75 10.34 -12.93
N GLY A 179 17.95 11.55 -12.40
CA GLY A 179 18.97 11.81 -11.38
C GLY A 179 18.75 11.01 -10.10
N ARG A 180 17.49 10.91 -9.65
CA ARG A 180 17.12 10.13 -8.47
C ARG A 180 17.35 8.62 -8.67
N ALA A 181 16.84 8.05 -9.76
CA ALA A 181 17.01 6.64 -10.07
C ALA A 181 18.50 6.27 -10.17
N PHE A 182 19.31 7.14 -10.77
CA PHE A 182 20.76 6.97 -10.83
C PHE A 182 21.42 7.02 -9.43
N GLN A 183 21.03 7.98 -8.58
CA GLN A 183 21.54 8.06 -7.20
C GLN A 183 21.20 6.79 -6.40
N LEU A 184 19.97 6.29 -6.53
CA LEU A 184 19.52 5.07 -5.87
C LEU A 184 20.25 3.83 -6.39
N ALA A 185 20.46 3.71 -7.70
CA ALA A 185 21.25 2.63 -8.29
C ALA A 185 22.70 2.63 -7.75
N PHE A 186 23.32 3.80 -7.64
CA PHE A 186 24.65 3.94 -7.04
C PHE A 186 24.68 3.61 -5.53
N GLN A 187 23.65 4.04 -4.79
CA GLN A 187 23.52 3.69 -3.38
C GLN A 187 23.35 2.19 -3.19
N LEU A 188 22.52 1.53 -4.02
CA LEU A 188 22.30 0.09 -3.99
C LEU A 188 23.57 -0.69 -4.36
N SER A 189 24.28 -0.29 -5.41
CA SER A 189 25.54 -0.93 -5.81
C SER A 189 26.62 -0.83 -4.72
N ARG A 190 26.68 0.31 -4.01
CA ARG A 190 27.59 0.49 -2.87
C ARG A 190 27.11 -0.24 -1.62
N SER A 191 25.79 -0.33 -1.41
CA SER A 191 25.19 -1.04 -0.26
C SER A 191 25.25 -2.56 -0.39
N GLY A 192 25.27 -3.09 -1.62
CA GLY A 192 25.55 -4.51 -1.90
C GLY A 192 26.98 -4.93 -1.54
N TYR A 193 27.86 -3.97 -1.26
CA TYR A 193 29.19 -4.20 -0.71
C TYR A 193 29.18 -4.37 0.82
N GLU A 194 28.06 -4.08 1.51
CA GLU A 194 27.87 -4.55 2.89
C GLU A 194 27.53 -6.05 2.86
N PRO A 195 28.27 -6.90 3.59
CA PRO A 195 28.20 -8.36 3.46
C PRO A 195 26.92 -8.91 4.11
N ARG A 196 25.77 -8.81 3.44
CA ARG A 196 24.56 -9.56 3.80
C ARG A 196 24.10 -10.43 2.63
N PRO A 197 24.58 -11.69 2.55
CA PRO A 197 24.25 -12.61 1.45
C PRO A 197 22.76 -12.94 1.33
N ARG A 198 21.94 -12.66 2.35
CA ARG A 198 20.50 -13.01 2.38
C ARG A 198 19.62 -12.19 1.43
N PHE A 199 20.03 -10.98 1.03
CA PHE A 199 19.23 -10.08 0.18
C PHE A 199 19.91 -9.75 -1.16
N SER A 200 21.06 -10.36 -1.47
CA SER A 200 21.88 -10.01 -2.63
C SER A 200 21.11 -10.14 -3.95
N GLN A 201 20.37 -11.25 -4.12
CA GLN A 201 19.59 -11.49 -5.34
C GLN A 201 18.46 -10.48 -5.51
N ASP A 202 17.76 -10.12 -4.44
CA ASP A 202 16.66 -9.17 -4.50
C ASP A 202 17.15 -7.75 -4.77
N VAL A 203 18.27 -7.34 -4.14
CA VAL A 203 18.92 -6.06 -4.43
C VAL A 203 19.36 -5.99 -5.89
N GLN A 204 19.89 -7.07 -6.45
CA GLN A 204 20.25 -7.13 -7.88
C GLN A 204 19.01 -6.96 -8.79
N ARG A 205 17.86 -7.55 -8.42
CA ARG A 205 16.60 -7.33 -9.14
C ARG A 205 16.15 -5.87 -9.08
N LEU A 206 16.26 -5.23 -7.91
CA LEU A 206 15.92 -3.79 -7.77
C LEU A 206 16.82 -2.90 -8.64
N CYS A 207 18.13 -3.21 -8.71
CA CYS A 207 19.04 -2.52 -9.63
C CYS A 207 18.61 -2.70 -11.10
N GLY A 208 18.27 -3.93 -11.52
CA GLY A 208 17.78 -4.18 -12.88
C GLY A 208 16.52 -3.40 -13.21
N ASN A 209 15.55 -3.34 -12.29
CA ASN A 209 14.33 -2.55 -12.48
C ASN A 209 14.61 -1.05 -12.63
N LEU A 210 15.59 -0.52 -11.89
CA LEU A 210 16.03 0.88 -12.04
C LEU A 210 16.72 1.14 -13.39
N GLU A 211 17.52 0.19 -13.87
CA GLU A 211 18.13 0.27 -15.20
C GLU A 211 17.08 0.28 -16.31
N ASP A 212 16.07 -0.58 -16.20
CA ASP A 212 14.92 -0.61 -17.12
C ASP A 212 14.14 0.70 -17.10
N LEU A 213 13.93 1.29 -15.91
CA LEU A 213 13.31 2.61 -15.77
C LEU A 213 14.15 3.70 -16.45
N LEU A 214 15.46 3.72 -16.23
CA LEU A 214 16.36 4.69 -16.85
C LEU A 214 16.35 4.54 -18.38
N CYS A 215 16.37 3.31 -18.88
CA CYS A 215 16.26 3.01 -20.31
C CYS A 215 14.90 3.46 -20.86
N ALA A 216 13.82 3.23 -20.12
CA ALA A 216 12.49 3.68 -20.50
C ALA A 216 12.40 5.21 -20.60
N ILE A 217 12.95 5.95 -19.63
CA ILE A 217 12.98 7.42 -19.66
C ILE A 217 13.78 7.92 -20.87
N LEU A 218 14.98 7.37 -21.10
CA LEU A 218 15.82 7.75 -22.25
C LEU A 218 15.15 7.41 -23.59
N SER A 219 14.41 6.30 -23.67
CA SER A 219 13.68 5.91 -24.88
C SER A 219 12.56 6.89 -25.26
N LYS A 220 12.04 7.68 -24.30
CA LYS A 220 10.99 8.68 -24.57
C LYS A 220 11.53 10.00 -25.09
N ALA A 221 12.84 10.27 -24.96
CA ALA A 221 13.45 11.49 -25.48
C ALA A 221 13.49 11.44 -27.01
N ARG A 222 12.89 12.45 -27.67
CA ARG A 222 12.80 12.52 -29.14
C ARG A 222 13.84 13.44 -29.75
N THR A 223 14.34 14.40 -28.98
CA THR A 223 15.32 15.38 -29.45
C THR A 223 16.64 15.26 -28.70
N LYS A 224 17.74 15.62 -29.39
CA LYS A 224 19.07 15.67 -28.75
C LYS A 224 19.07 16.62 -27.55
N ARG A 225 18.33 17.73 -27.63
CA ARG A 225 18.20 18.70 -26.53
C ARG A 225 17.55 18.09 -25.29
N GLU A 226 16.49 17.29 -25.45
CA GLU A 226 15.86 16.57 -24.34
C GLU A 226 16.82 15.56 -23.71
N VAL A 227 17.60 14.83 -24.51
CA VAL A 227 18.61 13.89 -23.98
C VAL A 227 19.68 14.64 -23.18
N TYR A 228 20.21 15.74 -23.71
CA TYR A 228 21.17 16.56 -22.98
C TYR A 228 20.56 17.13 -21.69
N ALA A 229 19.30 17.58 -21.72
CA ALA A 229 18.62 18.04 -20.52
C ALA A 229 18.52 16.94 -19.45
N VAL A 230 18.10 15.72 -19.82
CA VAL A 230 18.02 14.59 -18.89
C VAL A 230 19.39 14.27 -18.26
N LEU A 231 20.47 14.38 -19.04
CA LEU A 231 21.84 14.08 -18.60
C LEU A 231 22.51 15.24 -17.82
N GLU A 232 22.21 16.50 -18.14
CA GLU A 232 22.86 17.69 -17.53
C GLU A 232 22.19 18.17 -16.23
N THR A 233 20.93 17.79 -15.98
CA THR A 233 20.15 18.28 -14.81
C THR A 233 20.68 17.75 -13.45
N GLY A 234 21.83 17.08 -13.41
CA GLY A 234 22.52 16.69 -12.17
C GLY A 234 23.26 17.83 -11.45
N SER A 235 23.34 19.03 -12.03
CA SER A 235 24.17 20.14 -11.52
C SER A 235 23.49 21.07 -10.51
N ASN A 236 22.17 20.98 -10.29
CA ASN A 236 21.43 21.99 -9.52
C ASN A 236 20.56 21.40 -8.39
N TYR A 237 21.06 20.39 -7.66
CA TYR A 237 20.53 20.01 -6.35
C TYR A 237 21.45 20.57 -5.27
N ASN A 238 21.07 21.71 -4.71
CA ASN A 238 21.72 22.38 -3.58
C ASN A 238 21.50 21.60 -2.27
N ASN A 239 22.17 20.45 -2.13
CA ASN A 239 22.43 19.83 -0.84
C ASN A 239 23.94 19.60 -0.75
N GLU A 240 24.60 20.36 0.12
CA GLU A 240 26.06 20.55 0.18
C GLU A 240 26.89 19.27 0.42
N ASP A 241 26.33 18.09 0.62
CA ASP A 241 27.11 16.86 0.84
C ASP A 241 26.84 15.70 -0.12
N THR A 242 26.07 15.88 -1.20
CA THR A 242 25.74 14.75 -2.10
C THR A 242 25.56 15.14 -3.56
N SER A 243 26.50 15.88 -4.15
CA SER A 243 26.51 16.07 -5.61
C SER A 243 26.84 14.76 -6.34
N PRO A 244 25.96 14.23 -7.22
CA PRO A 244 26.37 13.36 -8.30
C PRO A 244 26.99 14.26 -9.37
N ASN A 245 28.25 14.60 -9.17
CA ASN A 245 29.06 15.29 -10.17
C ASN A 245 28.87 14.56 -11.51
N VAL A 246 28.77 15.24 -12.65
CA VAL A 246 28.72 14.58 -13.98
C VAL A 246 29.86 13.55 -14.10
N SER A 247 30.95 13.77 -13.37
CA SER A 247 32.06 12.83 -13.14
C SER A 247 31.64 11.50 -12.50
N LYS A 248 30.74 11.47 -11.49
CA LYS A 248 30.20 10.24 -10.88
C LYS A 248 29.21 9.52 -11.80
N GLN A 249 28.40 10.27 -12.57
CA GLN A 249 27.57 9.69 -13.63
C GLN A 249 28.43 9.05 -14.72
N ARG A 250 29.47 9.75 -15.18
CA ARG A 250 30.48 9.21 -16.10
C ARG A 250 31.24 8.04 -15.48
N GLN A 251 31.58 8.10 -14.19
CA GLN A 251 32.28 7.04 -13.48
C GLN A 251 31.42 5.80 -13.30
N PHE A 252 30.10 5.93 -13.09
CA PHE A 252 29.17 4.79 -13.07
C PHE A 252 28.94 4.22 -14.46
N ILE A 253 28.82 5.05 -15.50
CA ILE A 253 28.79 4.57 -16.89
C ILE A 253 30.11 3.86 -17.23
N GLN A 254 31.24 4.34 -16.70
CA GLN A 254 32.54 3.70 -16.85
C GLN A 254 32.69 2.42 -16.01
N SER A 255 32.16 2.37 -14.78
CA SER A 255 32.17 1.18 -13.92
C SER A 255 31.07 0.18 -14.29
N GLY A 256 30.04 0.61 -15.01
CA GLY A 256 29.02 -0.22 -15.64
C GLY A 256 29.60 -1.13 -16.71
N LYS A 257 30.73 -0.75 -17.34
CA LYS A 257 31.52 -1.70 -18.15
C LYS A 257 32.09 -2.86 -17.34
N HIS A 258 32.27 -2.71 -16.02
CA HIS A 258 32.84 -3.74 -15.15
C HIS A 258 31.78 -4.59 -14.43
N LEU A 259 30.53 -4.13 -14.36
CA LEU A 259 29.39 -4.89 -13.81
C LEU A 259 28.64 -5.70 -14.88
N LEU A 260 28.80 -5.36 -16.17
CA LEU A 260 28.15 -6.08 -17.28
C LEU A 260 28.95 -7.28 -17.80
N PHE A 261 30.18 -7.50 -17.34
CA PHE A 261 31.01 -8.65 -17.71
C PHE A 261 31.90 -9.10 -16.53
N GLN A 262 31.29 -9.71 -15.52
CA GLN A 262 31.97 -10.82 -14.85
C GLN A 262 31.26 -12.08 -15.34
N GLU A 263 31.86 -12.67 -16.37
CA GLU A 263 31.55 -14.01 -16.85
C GLU A 263 31.55 -14.99 -15.67
N VAL A 264 30.57 -15.91 -15.71
CA VAL A 264 30.62 -17.21 -15.05
C VAL A 264 31.82 -18.00 -15.57
#